data_AF-A0A2V9U2C3-F1
#
_entry.id   AF-A0A2V9U2C3-F1
#
_cell.length_a   1.000
_cell.length_b   1.000
_cell.length_c   1.000
_cell.angle_alpha   90.00
_cell.angle_beta   90.00
_cell.angle_gamma   90.00
#
_symmetry.space_group_name_H-M   'P 1'
#
loop_
_entity.id
_entity.type
_entity.pdbx_description
1 polymer ?
#
loop_
_entity_poly.entity_id
_entity_poly.type
_entity_poly.pdbx_seq_one_letter_code
_entity_poly.pdbx_strand_id
1 'polypeptide(L)'
;MKRSLVFFFVLAVGISAFAGSSNKKEPSVVTPAVHATDADTMRALGEQRFRANCGRCHAAPQKFPPRAMSTVLRHMRVRATITDEDMRLVLFYMTQ
;
A
#
# COMPACT_ATOMS: atom_id res chain seq x y z
N MET A 1 -22.13 -27.78 -40.55
CA MET A 1 -20.67 -27.94 -40.68
C MET A 1 -20.06 -26.57 -40.37
N LYS A 2 -19.47 -26.27 -39.21
CA LYS A 2 -18.10 -26.59 -38.78
C LYS A 2 -18.04 -26.17 -37.28
N ARG A 3 -18.23 -27.11 -36.35
CA ARG A 3 -17.19 -27.72 -35.50
C ARG A 3 -16.33 -26.70 -34.74
N SER A 4 -16.74 -26.47 -33.48
CA SER A 4 -15.91 -26.02 -32.37
C SER A 4 -14.57 -26.76 -32.35
N LEU A 5 -13.48 -26.02 -32.18
CA LEU A 5 -12.19 -26.59 -31.80
C LEU A 5 -11.72 -25.89 -30.53
N VAL A 6 -12.03 -26.57 -29.42
CA VAL A 6 -11.38 -26.45 -28.14
C VAL A 6 -9.91 -26.81 -28.35
N PHE A 7 -8.99 -25.86 -28.17
CA PHE A 7 -7.56 -26.15 -28.10
C PHE A 7 -7.14 -26.09 -26.63
N PHE A 8 -7.17 -27.26 -25.99
CA PHE A 8 -6.42 -27.54 -24.77
C PHE A 8 -4.93 -27.51 -25.12
N PHE A 9 -4.20 -26.51 -24.64
CA PHE A 9 -2.74 -26.55 -24.57
C PHE A 9 -2.32 -26.78 -23.12
N VAL A 10 -2.08 -28.04 -22.80
CA VAL A 10 -1.31 -28.47 -21.64
C VAL A 10 0.17 -28.38 -22.03
N LEU A 11 0.96 -27.52 -21.37
CA LEU A 11 2.42 -27.74 -21.32
C LEU A 11 3.12 -27.02 -20.17
N ALA A 12 3.73 -27.85 -19.32
CA ALA A 12 5.02 -27.70 -18.63
C ALA A 12 5.23 -26.58 -17.60
N VAL A 13 5.23 -27.05 -16.34
CA VAL A 13 6.15 -26.72 -15.24
C VAL A 13 7.48 -26.12 -15.70
N GLY A 14 7.81 -24.93 -15.19
CA GLY A 14 9.14 -24.33 -15.21
C GLY A 14 9.45 -23.72 -13.85
N ILE A 15 10.25 -24.42 -13.04
CA ILE A 15 10.74 -23.99 -11.73
C ILE A 15 11.93 -23.07 -11.98
N SER A 16 11.76 -21.75 -11.84
CA SER A 16 12.87 -20.79 -11.90
C SER A 16 13.47 -20.63 -10.51
N ALA A 17 14.63 -21.25 -10.29
CA ALA A 17 15.51 -20.97 -9.17
C ALA A 17 16.09 -19.55 -9.29
N PHE A 18 15.81 -18.67 -8.32
CA PHE A 18 16.48 -17.38 -8.23
C PHE A 18 17.88 -17.55 -7.61
N ALA A 19 18.91 -17.36 -8.43
CA ALA A 19 20.30 -17.28 -8.00
C ALA A 19 20.53 -15.96 -7.24
N GLY A 20 20.98 -16.06 -5.99
CA GLY A 20 21.39 -14.94 -5.17
C GLY A 20 22.71 -14.35 -5.66
N SER A 21 22.73 -13.03 -5.90
CA SER A 21 23.97 -12.28 -6.13
C SER A 21 24.25 -11.40 -4.91
N SER A 22 25.33 -11.75 -4.23
CA SER A 22 25.91 -11.02 -3.11
C SER A 22 26.58 -9.75 -3.62
N ASN A 23 26.10 -8.58 -3.22
CA ASN A 23 26.79 -7.32 -3.49
C ASN A 23 27.59 -6.91 -2.25
N LYS A 24 28.90 -6.80 -2.44
CA LYS A 24 29.89 -6.40 -1.45
C LYS A 24 29.65 -4.94 -1.05
N LYS A 25 29.64 -4.70 0.26
CA LYS A 25 29.48 -3.38 0.88
C LYS A 25 30.86 -2.86 1.32
N GLU A 26 31.27 -1.70 0.82
CA GLU A 26 32.28 -0.85 1.45
C GLU A 26 31.71 0.55 1.69
N PRO A 27 32.24 1.28 2.70
CA PRO A 27 31.45 2.22 3.47
C PRO A 27 31.74 3.66 3.03
N SER A 28 30.69 4.37 2.63
CA SER A 28 30.75 5.81 2.52
C SER A 28 29.85 6.41 3.61
N VAL A 29 30.48 7.26 4.41
CA VAL A 29 29.92 7.98 5.55
C VAL A 29 28.74 8.84 5.08
N VAL A 30 27.53 8.53 5.56
CA VAL A 30 26.38 9.44 5.44
C VAL A 30 25.60 9.46 6.75
N THR A 31 25.63 10.61 7.40
CA THR A 31 24.75 11.00 8.52
C THR A 31 23.29 11.11 8.05
N PRO A 32 22.31 10.95 8.95
CA PRO A 32 21.42 9.79 9.03
C PRO A 32 20.34 9.75 7.92
N ALA A 33 20.46 8.83 6.97
CA ALA A 33 19.41 8.44 6.01
C ALA A 33 18.36 7.48 6.61
N VAL A 34 18.30 7.35 7.94
CA VAL A 34 17.65 6.21 8.62
C VAL A 34 16.14 6.41 8.82
N HIS A 35 15.61 7.62 8.64
CA HIS A 35 14.17 7.90 8.82
C HIS A 35 13.37 8.12 7.52
N ALA A 36 14.04 8.37 6.38
CA ALA A 36 13.36 8.64 5.12
C ALA A 36 12.58 7.43 4.61
N THR A 37 13.17 6.24 4.75
CA THR A 37 12.57 4.97 4.31
C THR A 37 11.28 4.65 5.05
N ASP A 38 11.19 4.95 6.35
CA ASP A 38 10.01 4.67 7.17
C ASP A 38 8.86 5.67 6.89
N ALA A 39 9.18 6.95 6.72
CA ALA A 39 8.17 7.95 6.35
C ALA A 39 7.62 7.70 4.92
N ASP A 40 8.48 7.29 3.98
CA ASP A 40 8.08 6.93 2.62
C ASP A 40 7.17 5.71 2.58
N THR A 41 7.52 4.64 3.31
CA THR A 41 6.69 3.43 3.39
C THR A 41 5.35 3.73 4.03
N MET A 42 5.32 4.47 5.15
CA MET A 42 4.09 4.88 5.83
C MET A 42 3.18 5.70 4.91
N ARG A 43 3.75 6.60 4.10
CA ARG A 43 2.97 7.37 3.11
C ARG A 43 2.39 6.47 2.03
N ALA A 44 3.18 5.58 1.45
CA ALA A 44 2.74 4.68 0.38
C ALA A 44 1.66 3.71 0.87
N LEU A 45 1.84 3.13 2.07
CA LEU A 45 0.84 2.28 2.71
C LEU A 45 -0.42 3.08 3.05
N GLY A 46 -0.28 4.29 3.58
CA GLY A 46 -1.40 5.18 3.87
C GLY A 46 -2.22 5.55 2.63
N GLU A 47 -1.56 5.83 1.51
CA GLU A 47 -2.21 6.07 0.21
C GLU A 47 -2.99 4.83 -0.25
N GLN A 48 -2.38 3.65 -0.15
CA GLN A 48 -3.03 2.38 -0.48
C GLN A 48 -4.29 2.18 0.37
N ARG A 49 -4.21 2.39 1.68
CA ARG A 49 -5.35 2.25 2.59
C ARG A 49 -6.42 3.32 2.36
N PHE A 50 -6.03 4.54 1.99
CA PHE A 50 -6.96 5.61 1.63
C PHE A 50 -7.79 5.23 0.41
N ARG A 51 -7.13 4.77 -0.67
CA ARG A 51 -7.81 4.31 -1.90
C ARG A 51 -8.74 3.14 -1.65
N ALA A 52 -8.34 2.20 -0.79
CA ALA A 52 -9.14 1.03 -0.47
C ALA A 52 -10.39 1.36 0.35
N ASN A 53 -10.36 2.40 1.20
CA ASN A 53 -11.40 2.63 2.21
C ASN A 53 -12.25 3.89 1.99
N CYS A 54 -11.65 5.03 1.64
CA CYS A 54 -12.29 6.34 1.82
C CYS A 54 -13.31 6.73 0.73
N GLY A 55 -13.32 6.04 -0.41
CA GLY A 55 -14.27 6.25 -1.51
C GLY A 55 -15.41 5.23 -1.59
N ARG A 56 -15.51 4.31 -0.63
CA ARG A 56 -16.46 3.17 -0.70
C ARG A 56 -17.92 3.58 -0.55
N CYS A 57 -18.20 4.62 0.22
CA CYS A 57 -19.57 4.99 0.61
C CYS A 57 -19.98 6.40 0.15
N HIS A 58 -19.03 7.29 -0.04
CA HIS A 58 -19.23 8.66 -0.52
C HIS A 58 -17.92 9.16 -1.17
N ALA A 59 -17.94 10.37 -1.72
CA ALA A 59 -16.72 11.01 -2.21
C ALA A 59 -15.66 11.08 -1.10
N ALA A 60 -14.43 10.67 -1.42
CA ALA A 60 -13.35 10.67 -0.45
C ALA A 60 -13.05 12.11 0.04
N PRO A 61 -12.74 12.29 1.33
CA PRO A 61 -12.54 13.63 1.88
C PRO A 61 -11.26 14.26 1.32
N GLN A 62 -11.29 15.58 1.15
CA GLN A 62 -10.08 16.39 0.95
C GLN A 62 -9.21 16.41 2.21
N LYS A 63 -7.97 16.90 2.07
CA LYS A 63 -7.08 17.10 3.24
C LYS A 63 -7.68 18.14 4.18
N PHE A 64 -7.71 17.79 5.47
CA PHE A 64 -8.12 18.68 6.57
C PHE A 64 -6.93 18.88 7.52
N PRO A 65 -6.94 19.92 8.38
CA PRO A 65 -5.97 20.04 9.46
C PRO A 65 -5.91 18.77 10.32
N PRO A 66 -4.74 18.39 10.89
CA PRO A 66 -4.55 17.08 11.53
C PRO A 66 -5.57 16.74 12.62
N ARG A 67 -6.01 17.74 13.40
CA ARG A 67 -7.03 17.56 14.45
C ARG A 67 -8.42 17.22 13.89
N ALA A 68 -8.81 17.86 12.79
CA ALA A 68 -10.07 17.56 12.13
C ALA A 68 -10.00 16.18 11.45
N MET A 69 -8.90 15.88 10.74
CA MET A 69 -8.73 14.60 10.05
C MET A 69 -8.74 13.40 11.02
N SER A 70 -8.05 13.52 12.16
CA SER A 70 -8.08 12.46 13.20
C SER A 70 -9.48 12.22 13.77
N THR A 71 -10.30 13.26 13.93
CA THR A 71 -11.69 13.13 14.36
C THR A 71 -12.54 12.40 13.33
N VAL A 72 -12.41 12.80 12.05
CA VAL A 72 -13.12 12.14 10.93
C VAL A 72 -12.74 10.67 10.85
N LEU A 73 -11.44 10.34 10.84
CA LEU A 73 -10.96 8.96 10.73
C LEU A 73 -11.38 8.10 11.92
N ARG A 74 -11.43 8.65 13.14
CA ARG A 74 -11.93 7.93 14.31
C ARG A 74 -13.40 7.53 14.16
N HIS A 75 -14.21 8.41 13.59
CA HIS A 75 -15.61 8.11 13.30
C HIS A 75 -15.74 7.10 12.13
N MET A 76 -14.94 7.26 11.08
CA MET A 76 -14.92 6.36 9.94
C MET A 76 -14.37 4.98 10.27
N ARG A 77 -13.53 4.83 11.30
CA ARG A 77 -13.07 3.52 11.78
C ARG A 77 -14.24 2.58 12.07
N VAL A 78 -15.24 3.10 12.78
CA VAL A 78 -16.44 2.34 13.14
C VAL A 78 -17.38 2.21 11.93
N ARG A 79 -17.61 3.30 11.19
CA ARG A 79 -18.62 3.30 10.11
C ARG A 79 -18.20 2.59 8.84
N ALA A 80 -16.93 2.66 8.48
CA ALA A 80 -16.37 2.06 7.26
C ALA A 80 -15.55 0.79 7.56
N THR A 81 -15.63 0.28 8.79
CA THR A 81 -14.93 -0.92 9.28
C THR A 81 -13.43 -0.89 8.97
N ILE A 82 -12.80 0.25 9.24
CA ILE A 82 -11.36 0.44 9.04
C ILE A 82 -10.65 -0.08 10.28
N THR A 83 -9.52 -0.78 10.13
CA THR A 83 -8.74 -1.25 11.28
C THR A 83 -8.06 -0.08 12.00
N ASP A 84 -7.61 -0.30 13.23
CA ASP A 84 -6.81 0.69 13.96
C ASP A 84 -5.53 1.06 13.21
N GLU A 85 -4.92 0.09 12.55
CA GLU A 85 -3.68 0.27 11.80
C GLU A 85 -3.91 1.06 10.51
N ASP A 86 -4.91 0.67 9.73
CA ASP A 86 -5.28 1.40 8.52
C ASP A 86 -5.68 2.83 8.84
N MET A 87 -6.36 3.07 9.96
CA MET A 87 -6.69 4.43 10.42
C MET A 87 -5.43 5.27 10.65
N ARG A 88 -4.39 4.73 11.28
CA ARG A 88 -3.12 5.45 11.54
C ARG A 88 -2.38 5.75 10.23
N LEU A 89 -2.30 4.76 9.33
CA LEU A 89 -1.66 4.92 8.02
C LEU A 89 -2.38 5.98 7.17
N VAL A 90 -3.71 5.94 7.12
CA VAL A 90 -4.50 6.95 6.40
C VAL A 90 -4.35 8.32 7.06
N LEU A 91 -4.35 8.40 8.39
CA LEU A 91 -4.14 9.68 9.09
C LEU A 91 -2.80 10.29 8.70
N PHE A 92 -1.72 9.50 8.77
CA PHE A 92 -0.40 9.94 8.34
C PHE A 92 -0.43 10.49 6.91
N TYR A 93 -0.90 9.69 5.95
CA TYR A 93 -1.00 10.10 4.54
C TYR A 93 -1.79 11.40 4.33
N MET A 94 -2.89 11.59 5.06
CA MET A 94 -3.78 12.74 4.91
C MET A 94 -3.28 14.01 5.62
N THR A 95 -2.26 13.91 6.47
CA THR A 95 -1.72 15.03 7.25
C THR A 95 -0.27 15.40 6.96
N GLN A 96 0.39 14.66 6.06
CA GLN A 96 1.66 15.09 5.46
C GLN A 96 1.43 16.16 4.38
#